data_AF-A0A928JU92-F1
#
_entry.id   AF-A0A928JU92-F1
#
_cell.length_a   1.000
_cell.length_b   1.000
_cell.length_c   1.000
_cell.angle_alpha   90.00
_cell.angle_beta   90.00
_cell.angle_gamma   90.00
#
_symmetry.space_group_name_H-M   'P 1'
#
loop_
_entity.id
_entity.type
_entity.pdbx_description
1 polymer ?
#
loop_
_entity_poly.entity_id
_entity_poly.type
_entity_poly.pdbx_seq_one_letter_code
_entity_poly.pdbx_strand_id
1 'polypeptide(L)'
;MIITSVKIRRPENVTSKLVGICSITLDDMIAVHDIKILSASEGSFLAMPSRKTPSNTFKDIVHPINKPAREKIETIVLGLFNETEKESYASQEFKYKRNDCKSLLEQEIEDFETVESKSHDSFINESLRKEISSWK
;
A
#
# COMPACT_ATOMS: atom_id res chain seq x y z
N MET A 1 -13.12 14.33 0.24
CA MET A 1 -11.81 13.69 0.19
C MET A 1 -11.66 12.71 1.31
N ILE A 2 -11.77 11.45 0.94
CA ILE A 2 -11.53 10.24 1.71
C ILE A 2 -10.63 9.30 0.89
N ILE A 3 -9.94 8.37 1.53
CA ILE A 3 -9.30 7.24 0.88
C ILE A 3 -10.37 6.17 0.65
N THR A 4 -10.67 5.83 -0.59
CA THR A 4 -11.67 4.81 -0.93
C THR A 4 -11.07 3.43 -1.16
N SER A 5 -9.79 3.37 -1.53
CA SER A 5 -9.07 2.11 -1.69
C SER A 5 -7.60 2.26 -1.36
N VAL A 6 -7.02 1.19 -0.79
CA VAL A 6 -5.59 1.07 -0.50
C VAL A 6 -5.11 -0.25 -1.06
N LYS A 7 -4.08 -0.23 -1.90
CA LYS A 7 -3.42 -1.41 -2.43
C LYS A 7 -1.99 -1.47 -1.94
N ILE A 8 -1.63 -2.57 -1.29
CA ILE A 8 -0.33 -2.80 -0.69
C ILE A 8 0.36 -3.95 -1.42
N ARG A 9 1.65 -3.76 -1.69
CA ARG A 9 2.53 -4.75 -2.29
C ARG A 9 3.82 -4.85 -1.47
N ARG A 10 4.19 -6.07 -1.11
CA ARG A 10 5.49 -6.39 -0.53
C ARG A 10 6.44 -6.80 -1.64
N PRO A 11 7.54 -6.07 -1.87
CA PRO A 11 8.53 -6.46 -2.87
C PRO A 11 9.22 -7.77 -2.46
N GLU A 12 9.53 -8.65 -3.42
CA GLU A 12 10.27 -9.90 -3.19
C GLU A 12 11.67 -9.60 -2.62
N ASN A 13 12.33 -8.59 -3.19
CA ASN A 13 13.63 -8.12 -2.76
C ASN A 13 13.49 -6.99 -1.74
N VAL A 14 13.07 -7.34 -0.52
CA VAL A 14 13.04 -6.39 0.59
C VAL A 14 14.47 -5.91 0.86
N THR A 15 14.74 -4.66 0.54
CA THR A 15 15.98 -3.99 0.96
C THR A 15 15.82 -3.55 2.41
N SER A 16 16.91 -3.38 3.16
CA SER A 16 16.87 -2.92 4.56
C SER A 16 16.06 -1.64 4.79
N LYS A 17 15.86 -0.83 3.74
CA LYS A 17 15.08 0.42 3.80
C LYS A 17 13.69 0.33 3.19
N LEU A 18 13.44 -0.46 2.15
CA LEU A 18 12.15 -0.51 1.44
C LEU A 18 11.42 -1.80 1.78
N VAL A 19 10.33 -1.67 2.54
CA VAL A 19 9.55 -2.81 3.05
C VAL A 19 8.21 -3.00 2.36
N GLY A 20 7.69 -1.96 1.71
CA GLY A 20 6.42 -2.04 1.00
C GLY A 20 6.23 -0.92 -0.01
N ILE A 21 5.28 -1.12 -0.92
CA ILE A 21 4.80 -0.10 -1.86
C ILE A 21 3.27 -0.07 -1.76
N CYS A 22 2.73 1.13 -1.65
CA CYS A 22 1.32 1.41 -1.52
C CYS A 22 0.83 2.24 -2.72
N SER A 23 -0.41 2.00 -3.11
CA SER A 23 -1.21 2.90 -3.93
C SER A 23 -2.52 3.19 -3.21
N ILE A 24 -2.97 4.44 -3.23
CA ILE A 24 -4.25 4.85 -2.65
C ILE A 24 -5.15 5.42 -3.73
N THR A 25 -6.45 5.26 -3.57
CA THR A 25 -7.47 5.94 -4.37
C THR A 25 -8.23 6.91 -3.47
N LEU A 26 -8.38 8.15 -3.92
CA LEU A 26 -9.07 9.23 -3.23
C LEU A 26 -10.42 9.50 -3.90
N ASP A 27 -11.49 9.52 -3.11
CA ASP A 27 -12.88 9.77 -3.54
C ASP A 27 -13.34 8.93 -4.75
N ASP A 28 -12.76 7.75 -5.00
CA ASP A 28 -12.95 6.96 -6.24
C ASP A 28 -12.65 7.72 -7.54
N MET A 29 -11.88 8.81 -7.45
CA MET A 29 -11.62 9.73 -8.55
C MET A 29 -10.14 9.86 -8.88
N ILE A 30 -9.26 9.78 -7.88
CA ILE A 30 -7.82 10.05 -8.05
C ILE A 30 -7.00 8.92 -7.47
N ALA A 31 -6.21 8.26 -8.32
CA ALA A 31 -5.23 7.27 -7.87
C ALA A 31 -3.85 7.93 -7.65
N VAL A 32 -3.22 7.61 -6.53
CA VAL A 32 -1.84 7.97 -6.20
C VAL A 32 -1.04 6.68 -6.07
N HIS A 33 -0.11 6.49 -7.00
CA HIS A 33 0.76 5.31 -7.05
C HIS A 33 2.14 5.60 -6.47
N ASP A 34 2.89 4.53 -6.18
CA ASP A 34 4.30 4.57 -5.76
C ASP A 34 4.58 5.30 -4.44
N ILE A 35 3.65 5.21 -3.48
CA ILE A 35 3.91 5.58 -2.10
C ILE A 35 4.79 4.47 -1.49
N LYS A 36 5.99 4.81 -1.04
CA LYS A 36 6.93 3.82 -0.49
C LYS A 36 6.75 3.71 1.01
N ILE A 37 6.75 2.49 1.52
CA ILE A 37 6.79 2.21 2.96
C ILE A 37 8.24 1.86 3.29
N LEU A 38 8.88 2.71 4.07
CA LEU A 38 10.27 2.60 4.43
C LEU A 38 10.43 2.25 5.91
N SER A 39 11.44 1.45 6.24
CA SER A 39 11.81 1.13 7.62
C SER A 39 12.94 2.03 8.11
N ALA A 40 12.81 2.53 9.34
CA ALA A 40 13.82 3.26 10.10
C ALA A 40 13.94 2.68 11.51
N SER A 41 14.91 3.17 12.29
CA SER A 41 15.14 2.75 13.68
C SER A 41 13.94 2.97 14.61
N GLU A 42 13.11 3.97 14.31
CA GLU A 42 11.93 4.35 15.10
C GLU A 42 10.62 3.75 14.56
N GLY A 43 10.70 2.90 13.53
CA GLY A 43 9.55 2.24 12.90
C GLY A 43 9.43 2.53 11.40
N SER A 44 8.29 2.13 10.84
CA SER A 44 7.97 2.32 9.42
C SER A 44 7.33 3.69 9.16
N PHE A 45 7.65 4.31 8.03
CA PHE A 45 7.10 5.59 7.61
C PHE A 45 6.85 5.63 6.10
N LEU A 46 6.04 6.60 5.65
CA LEU A 46 5.71 6.77 4.24
C LEU A 46 6.65 7.78 3.57
N ALA A 47 7.20 7.39 2.42
CA ALA A 47 7.83 8.30 1.48
C ALA A 47 6.91 8.50 0.28
N MET A 48 6.52 9.74 0.04
CA MET A 48 5.60 10.09 -1.03
C MET A 48 6.24 9.89 -2.43
N PRO A 49 5.42 9.77 -3.48
CA PRO A 49 5.92 9.64 -4.85
C PRO A 49 6.74 10.88 -5.21
N SER A 50 7.99 10.67 -5.62
CA SER A 50 8.92 11.76 -5.88
C SER A 50 9.60 11.60 -7.24
N ARG A 51 9.91 12.74 -7.87
CA ARG A 51 10.62 12.81 -9.14
C ARG A 51 11.95 13.52 -8.97
N LYS A 52 12.95 13.03 -9.69
CA LYS A 52 14.25 13.69 -9.80
C LYS A 52 14.14 14.94 -10.67
N THR A 53 14.62 16.06 -10.16
CA THR A 53 14.66 17.35 -10.86
C THR A 53 15.94 17.48 -11.70
N PRO A 54 15.98 18.40 -12.68
CA PRO A 54 17.21 18.72 -13.43
C PRO A 54 18.37 19.16 -12.52
N SER A 55 18.07 19.78 -11.37
CA SER A 55 19.03 20.14 -10.33
C SER A 55 19.55 18.96 -9.50
N ASN A 56 19.28 17.71 -9.92
CA ASN A 56 19.70 16.48 -9.23
C ASN A 56 19.13 16.31 -7.80
N THR A 57 18.09 17.08 -7.44
CA THR A 57 17.34 16.93 -6.18
C THR A 57 16.03 16.18 -6.40
N PHE A 58 15.49 15.54 -5.36
CA PHE A 58 14.18 14.89 -5.42
C PHE A 58 13.11 15.81 -4.85
N LYS A 59 11.96 15.88 -5.52
CA LYS A 59 10.78 16.57 -5.03
C LYS A 59 9.57 15.66 -5.08
N ASP A 60 8.77 15.70 -4.04
CA ASP A 60 7.50 14.99 -3.98
C ASP A 60 6.55 15.57 -5.05
N ILE A 61 5.96 14.68 -5.83
CA ILE A 61 4.95 14.99 -6.84
C ILE A 61 3.60 15.18 -6.15
N VAL A 62 3.32 14.35 -5.14
CA VAL A 62 2.11 14.39 -4.33
C VAL A 62 2.53 14.48 -2.87
N HIS A 63 1.94 15.40 -2.11
CA HIS A 63 2.18 15.47 -0.67
C HIS A 63 0.97 16.05 0.05
N PRO A 64 0.64 15.55 1.25
CA PRO A 64 -0.33 16.22 2.11
C PRO A 64 0.24 17.56 2.59
N ILE A 65 -0.57 18.61 2.44
CA ILE A 65 -0.19 19.99 2.78
C ILE A 65 -0.17 20.18 4.30
N ASN A 66 -1.17 19.69 5.01
CA ASN A 66 -1.31 19.87 6.45
C ASN A 66 -0.92 18.61 7.23
N LYS A 67 -0.53 18.82 8.49
CA LYS A 67 -0.09 17.76 9.40
C LYS A 67 -1.18 16.72 9.70
N PRO A 68 -2.45 17.09 10.00
CA PRO A 68 -3.49 16.09 10.27
C PRO A 68 -3.75 15.13 9.11
N ALA A 69 -3.75 15.62 7.87
CA ALA A 69 -3.91 14.76 6.70
C ALA A 69 -2.71 13.81 6.52
N ARG A 70 -1.48 14.30 6.78
CA ARG A 70 -0.28 13.44 6.76
C ARG A 70 -0.41 12.31 7.78
N GLU A 71 -0.68 12.66 9.03
CA GLU A 71 -0.81 11.68 10.12
C GLU A 71 -1.90 10.66 9.82
N LYS A 72 -3.07 11.09 9.32
CA LYS A 72 -4.17 10.18 9.02
C LYS A 72 -3.86 9.23 7.86
N ILE A 73 -3.23 9.71 6.79
CA ILE A 73 -2.77 8.86 5.67
C ILE A 73 -1.75 7.83 6.18
N GLU A 74 -0.78 8.27 6.99
CA GLU A 74 0.23 7.40 7.58
C GLU A 74 -0.41 6.33 8.48
N THR A 75 -1.30 6.70 9.38
CA THR A 75 -2.02 5.77 10.26
C THR A 75 -2.78 4.71 9.47
N ILE A 76 -3.58 5.11 8.48
CA ILE A 76 -4.38 4.17 7.67
C ILE A 76 -3.47 3.21 6.89
N VAL A 77 -2.51 3.74 6.14
CA VAL A 77 -1.67 2.91 5.26
C VAL A 77 -0.74 1.99 6.07
N LEU A 78 -0.12 2.48 7.14
CA LEU A 78 0.76 1.65 7.98
C LEU A 78 -0.04 0.61 8.78
N GLY A 79 -1.25 0.95 9.22
CA GLY A 79 -2.16 -0.01 9.86
C GLY A 79 -2.49 -1.18 8.94
N LEU A 80 -2.94 -0.90 7.72
CA LEU A 80 -3.24 -1.92 6.71
C LEU A 80 -1.99 -2.68 6.26
N PHE A 81 -0.83 -2.02 6.20
CA PHE A 81 0.44 -2.70 5.89
C PHE A 81 0.81 -3.73 6.95
N ASN A 82 0.64 -3.41 8.23
CA ASN A 82 0.90 -4.35 9.31
C ASN A 82 -0.02 -5.57 9.25
N GLU A 83 -1.28 -5.40 8.83
CA GLU A 83 -2.19 -6.52 8.56
C GLU A 83 -1.67 -7.40 7.41
N THR A 84 -1.25 -6.79 6.30
CA THR A 84 -0.61 -7.51 5.18
C THR A 84 0.65 -8.27 5.59
N GLU A 85 1.50 -7.67 6.43
CA GLU A 85 2.69 -8.35 6.96
C GLU A 85 2.33 -9.54 7.85
N LYS A 86 1.39 -9.35 8.77
CA LYS A 86 0.95 -10.38 9.72
C LYS A 86 0.43 -11.61 9.01
N GLU A 87 -0.33 -11.42 7.94
CA GLU A 87 -0.91 -12.50 7.15
C GLU A 87 0.03 -13.01 6.03
N SER A 88 1.24 -12.47 5.92
CA SER A 88 2.28 -12.89 4.97
C SER A 88 1.86 -12.86 3.49
N TYR A 89 0.96 -11.95 3.11
CA TYR A 89 0.58 -11.79 1.71
C TYR A 89 1.58 -10.96 0.92
N ALA A 90 1.82 -11.35 -0.35
CA ALA A 90 2.65 -10.59 -1.28
C ALA A 90 1.96 -9.28 -1.74
N SER A 91 0.63 -9.31 -1.87
CA SER A 91 -0.16 -8.11 -2.16
C SER A 91 -1.55 -8.25 -1.54
N GLN A 92 -2.08 -7.14 -1.02
CA GLN A 92 -3.46 -7.02 -0.57
C GLN A 92 -4.09 -5.74 -1.11
N GLU A 93 -5.39 -5.80 -1.37
CA GLU A 93 -6.21 -4.66 -1.73
C GLU A 93 -7.36 -4.51 -0.74
N PHE A 94 -7.51 -3.29 -0.23
CA PHE A 94 -8.52 -2.90 0.72
C PHE A 94 -9.45 -1.87 0.10
N LYS A 95 -10.75 -1.95 0.44
CA LYS A 95 -11.75 -0.95 0.07
C LYS A 95 -12.46 -0.41 1.28
N TYR A 96 -12.81 0.87 1.22
CA TYR A 96 -13.63 1.53 2.22
C TYR A 96 -15.07 1.04 2.10
N LYS A 97 -15.66 0.52 3.18
CA LYS A 97 -16.99 -0.13 3.14
C LYS A 97 -18.15 0.79 3.54
N ARG A 98 -17.85 1.96 4.10
CA ARG A 98 -18.84 2.88 4.65
C ARG A 98 -19.28 3.92 3.64
N ASN A 99 -20.55 4.31 3.71
CA ASN A 99 -21.15 5.30 2.81
C ASN A 99 -21.39 6.66 3.49
N ASP A 100 -21.11 6.79 4.78
CA ASP A 100 -21.50 7.92 5.63
C ASP A 100 -20.36 8.89 5.98
N CYS A 101 -19.11 8.54 5.64
CA CYS A 101 -17.95 9.36 5.99
C CYS A 101 -17.80 10.57 5.06
N LYS A 102 -17.60 11.74 5.66
CA LYS A 102 -17.51 13.01 4.95
C LYS A 102 -16.07 13.48 4.78
N SER A 103 -15.14 12.99 5.60
CA SER A 103 -13.78 13.52 5.72
C SER A 103 -12.75 12.44 5.99
N LEU A 104 -11.58 12.56 5.35
CA LEU A 104 -10.39 11.73 5.61
C LEU A 104 -10.09 11.58 7.11
N LEU A 105 -10.26 12.65 7.89
CA LEU A 105 -9.92 12.67 9.31
C LEU A 105 -10.84 11.80 10.19
N GLU A 106 -11.97 11.36 9.66
CA GLU A 106 -12.94 10.52 10.36
C GLU A 106 -12.78 9.02 10.02
N GLN A 107 -11.91 8.67 9.07
CA GLN A 107 -11.74 7.29 8.61
C GLN A 107 -10.88 6.48 9.57
N GLU A 108 -11.36 5.34 10.02
CA GLU A 108 -10.57 4.41 10.81
C GLU A 108 -10.16 3.17 10.02
N ILE A 109 -9.15 2.45 10.50
CA ILE A 109 -8.60 1.27 9.81
C ILE A 109 -9.68 0.18 9.70
N GLU A 110 -10.53 0.05 10.71
CA GLU A 110 -11.63 -0.92 10.76
C GLU A 110 -12.73 -0.64 9.74
N ASP A 111 -12.74 0.54 9.12
CA ASP A 111 -13.67 0.88 8.05
C ASP A 111 -13.26 0.29 6.68
N PHE A 112 -12.06 -0.29 6.58
CA PHE A 112 -11.57 -0.96 5.37
C PHE A 112 -11.81 -2.47 5.45
N GLU A 113 -12.09 -3.08 4.30
CA GLU A 113 -12.21 -4.53 4.15
C GLU A 113 -11.28 -5.04 3.05
N THR A 114 -10.76 -6.26 3.24
CA THR A 114 -9.89 -6.92 2.27
C THR A 114 -10.73 -7.46 1.11
N VAL A 115 -10.38 -7.04 -0.11
CA VAL A 115 -11.07 -7.40 -1.35
C VAL A 115 -10.29 -8.44 -2.15
N GLU A 116 -8.96 -8.32 -2.19
CA GLU A 116 -8.09 -9.26 -2.91
C GLU A 116 -6.82 -9.50 -2.10
N SER A 117 -6.38 -10.75 -2.01
CA SER A 117 -5.11 -11.14 -1.38
C SER A 117 -4.35 -12.09 -2.30
N LYS A 118 -3.06 -11.82 -2.52
CA LYS A 118 -2.14 -12.69 -3.29
C LYS A 118 -1.02 -13.16 -2.39
N SER A 119 -0.88 -14.47 -2.21
CA SER A 119 0.21 -15.08 -1.45
C SER A 119 1.47 -15.24 -2.32
N HIS A 120 2.63 -15.32 -1.69
CA HIS A 120 3.90 -15.58 -2.37
C HIS A 120 3.94 -16.95 -3.09
N ASP A 121 3.12 -17.91 -2.68
CA ASP A 121 3.06 -19.25 -3.30
C ASP A 121 2.21 -19.33 -4.58
N SER A 122 1.51 -18.24 -4.92
CA SER A 122 0.69 -18.15 -6.13
C SER A 122 1.51 -17.96 -7.42
N PHE A 123 2.83 -17.78 -7.32
CA PHE A 123 3.73 -17.61 -8.48
C PHE A 123 4.06 -18.91 -9.22
N ILE A 124 3.76 -20.10 -8.66
CA ILE A 124 3.76 -21.32 -9.47
C ILE A 124 2.47 -21.34 -10.28
N ASN A 125 2.57 -20.84 -11.52
CA ASN A 125 1.52 -20.89 -12.53
C ASN A 125 0.88 -22.29 -12.54
N GLU A 126 -0.44 -22.35 -12.56
CA GLU A 126 -1.18 -23.62 -12.64
C GLU A 126 -0.73 -24.46 -13.85
N SER A 127 -0.23 -23.82 -14.92
CA SER A 127 0.44 -24.49 -16.05
C SER A 127 1.70 -25.27 -15.64
N LEU A 128 2.57 -24.69 -14.82
CA LEU A 128 3.78 -25.37 -14.32
C LEU A 128 3.42 -26.51 -13.37
N ARG A 129 2.37 -26.36 -12.56
CA ARG A 129 1.87 -27.44 -11.70
C ARG A 129 1.37 -28.63 -12.53
N LYS A 130 0.65 -28.36 -13.63
CA LYS A 130 0.17 -29.39 -14.58
C LYS A 130 1.32 -30.06 -15.32
N GLU A 131 2.31 -29.28 -15.76
CA GLU A 131 3.50 -29.80 -16.46
C GLU A 131 4.32 -30.74 -15.55
N ILE A 132 4.61 -30.35 -14.32
CA ILE A 132 5.32 -31.18 -13.33
C ILE A 132 4.51 -32.44 -12.97
N SER A 133 3.18 -32.34 -12.91
CA SER A 133 2.32 -33.50 -12.64
C SER A 133 2.29 -34.52 -13.78
N SER A 134 2.57 -34.08 -15.02
CA SER A 134 2.63 -34.96 -16.20
C SER A 134 3.91 -35.80 -16.28
N TRP A 135 4.89 -35.52 -15.44
CA TRP A 135 6.15 -36.27 -15.36
C TRP A 135 6.11 -37.45 -14.37
N LYS A 136 4.98 -37.65 -13.69
CA LYS A 136 4.70 -38.83 -12.86
C LYS A 136 3.81 -39.81 -13.60
#